data_AF-A0A3N4RV41-F1
#
_entry.id   AF-A0A3N4RV41-F1
#
_cell.length_a   1.000
_cell.length_b   1.000
_cell.length_c   1.000
_cell.angle_alpha   90.00
_cell.angle_beta   90.00
_cell.angle_gamma   90.00
#
_symmetry.space_group_name_H-M   'P 1'
#
loop_
_entity.id
_entity.type
_entity.pdbx_description
1 polymer ?
#
loop_
_entity_poly.entity_id
_entity_poly.type
_entity_poly.pdbx_seq_one_letter_code
_entity_poly.pdbx_strand_id
1 'polypeptide(L)'
;MTDQQRVRGGDGRYLRTLEGAERQARAAELRSQGLSYRKIAAAMADEGSASALYNVKTAFDDVRTAMAAVVQESAEAAVQFELDRLDAELVRLNSLYGEVEAAMGREHATVSQGKVVTTDDGATVPDDEFLLKCVDRLTRIDEQRRRNGESRRRLLGLDQPAKTQVSGGLTYEVVGIDPETLR
;
A
#
# COMPACT_ATOMS: atom_id res chain seq x y z
N MET A 1 -9.59 -35.34 22.53
CA MET A 1 -9.51 -33.89 22.22
C MET A 1 -8.82 -33.78 20.89
N THR A 2 -9.51 -33.16 19.93
CA THR A 2 -9.37 -33.39 18.50
C THR A 2 -8.09 -32.78 17.94
N ASP A 3 -7.33 -33.59 17.20
CA ASP A 3 -6.17 -33.21 16.40
C ASP A 3 -6.60 -32.16 15.36
N GLN A 4 -6.48 -30.87 15.71
CA GLN A 4 -6.55 -29.80 14.72
C GLN A 4 -5.30 -29.90 13.86
N GLN A 5 -5.40 -30.75 12.84
CA GLN A 5 -4.39 -30.96 11.81
C GLN A 5 -3.80 -29.61 11.41
N ARG A 6 -2.49 -29.50 11.56
CA ARG A 6 -1.70 -28.35 11.12
C ARG A 6 -1.77 -28.26 9.60
N VAL A 7 -2.85 -27.68 9.08
CA VAL A 7 -3.05 -27.49 7.65
C VAL A 7 -1.93 -26.58 7.15
N ARG A 8 -1.11 -27.13 6.25
CA ARG A 8 -0.07 -26.37 5.56
C ARG A 8 -0.69 -25.72 4.33
N GLY A 9 -0.43 -24.44 4.13
CA GLY A 9 -0.80 -23.71 2.92
C GLY A 9 -0.04 -24.24 1.70
N GLY A 10 -0.48 -23.83 0.50
CA GLY A 10 0.15 -24.19 -0.77
C GLY A 10 1.61 -23.71 -0.92
N ASP A 11 2.07 -22.85 -0.01
CA ASP A 11 3.44 -22.35 0.13
C ASP A 11 4.30 -23.16 1.12
N GLY A 12 3.77 -24.27 1.65
CA GLY A 12 4.46 -25.13 2.61
C GLY A 12 4.54 -24.57 4.04
N ARG A 13 3.95 -23.39 4.29
CA ARG A 13 3.89 -22.77 5.63
C ARG A 13 2.66 -23.23 6.38
N TYR A 14 2.72 -23.23 7.71
CA TYR A 14 1.56 -23.53 8.54
C TYR A 14 0.54 -22.39 8.47
N LEU A 15 -0.73 -22.70 8.25
CA LEU A 15 -1.80 -21.71 8.33
C LEU A 15 -1.90 -21.14 9.75
N ARG A 16 -2.20 -19.84 9.83
CA ARG A 16 -2.41 -19.15 11.10
C ARG A 16 -3.68 -19.73 11.75
N THR A 17 -3.52 -20.47 12.85
CA THR A 17 -4.64 -20.96 13.65
C THR A 17 -5.08 -19.90 14.65
N LEU A 18 -6.36 -19.89 15.01
CA LEU A 18 -6.92 -18.99 16.04
C LEU A 18 -6.13 -19.12 17.35
N GLU A 19 -5.89 -20.36 17.78
CA GLU A 19 -5.10 -20.70 18.98
C GLU A 19 -3.67 -20.13 18.93
N GLY A 20 -3.03 -20.15 17.75
CA GLY A 20 -1.71 -19.56 17.57
C GLY A 20 -1.71 -18.03 17.67
N ALA A 21 -2.76 -17.38 17.15
CA ALA A 21 -2.93 -15.93 17.22
C ALA A 21 -3.23 -15.46 18.65
N GLU A 22 -4.09 -16.18 19.38
CA GLU A 22 -4.39 -15.91 20.79
C GLU A 22 -3.13 -16.05 21.67
N ARG A 23 -2.35 -17.10 21.44
CA ARG A 23 -1.06 -17.30 22.14
C ARG A 23 -0.09 -16.14 21.89
N GLN A 24 0.01 -15.69 20.64
CA GLN A 24 0.84 -14.54 20.25
C GLN A 24 0.39 -13.23 20.89
N ALA A 25 -0.92 -12.97 20.88
CA ALA A 25 -1.51 -11.80 21.52
C ALA A 25 -1.23 -11.79 23.03
N ARG A 26 -1.40 -12.93 23.70
CA ARG A 26 -1.11 -13.08 25.14
C ARG A 26 0.36 -12.85 25.46
N ALA A 27 1.27 -13.40 24.66
CA ALA A 27 2.71 -13.18 24.83
C ALA A 27 3.09 -11.69 24.67
N ALA A 28 2.48 -10.99 23.72
CA ALA A 28 2.67 -9.56 23.52
C ALA A 28 2.08 -8.71 24.67
N GLU A 29 0.94 -9.10 25.23
CA GLU A 29 0.35 -8.46 26.42
C GLU A 29 1.28 -8.58 27.64
N LEU A 30 1.79 -9.78 27.94
CA LEU A 30 2.76 -9.96 29.02
C LEU A 30 4.04 -9.15 28.76
N ARG A 31 4.44 -8.99 27.50
CA ARG A 31 5.58 -8.15 27.14
C ARG A 31 5.31 -6.66 27.39
N SER A 32 4.11 -6.16 27.13
CA SER A 32 3.76 -4.75 27.35
C SER A 32 3.75 -4.37 28.84
N GLN A 33 3.51 -5.35 29.72
CA GLN A 33 3.63 -5.22 31.18
C GLN A 33 5.09 -5.22 31.67
N GLY A 34 6.08 -5.29 30.77
CA GLY A 34 7.51 -5.20 31.10
C GLY A 34 8.17 -6.54 31.45
N LEU A 35 7.49 -7.68 31.30
CA LEU A 35 8.09 -8.98 31.59
C LEU A 35 9.21 -9.31 30.58
N SER A 36 10.26 -10.00 31.06
CA SER A 36 11.31 -10.55 30.20
C SER A 36 10.85 -11.86 29.54
N TYR A 37 11.45 -12.24 28.40
CA TYR A 37 11.04 -13.44 27.66
C TYR A 37 11.10 -14.73 28.49
N ARG A 38 11.99 -14.81 29.49
CA ARG A 38 12.04 -15.94 30.43
C ARG A 38 10.81 -15.97 31.34
N LYS A 39 10.41 -14.81 31.87
CA LYS A 39 9.21 -14.69 32.72
C LYS A 39 7.93 -14.92 31.92
N ILE A 40 7.89 -14.47 30.67
CA ILE A 40 6.79 -14.76 29.74
C ILE A 40 6.70 -16.26 29.47
N ALA A 41 7.81 -16.94 29.19
CA ALA A 41 7.80 -18.38 28.97
C ALA A 41 7.30 -19.17 30.19
N ALA A 42 7.73 -18.78 31.39
CA ALA A 42 7.25 -19.39 32.64
C ALA A 42 5.75 -19.14 32.86
N ALA A 43 5.29 -17.89 32.74
CA ALA A 43 3.89 -17.53 32.91
C ALA A 43 2.97 -18.27 31.91
N MET A 44 3.39 -18.36 30.65
CA MET A 44 2.63 -19.08 29.62
C MET A 44 2.59 -20.60 29.84
N ALA A 45 3.63 -21.18 30.45
CA ALA A 45 3.65 -22.59 30.83
C ALA A 45 2.74 -22.87 32.04
N ASP A 46 2.72 -21.95 33.02
CA ASP A 46 1.87 -22.06 34.22
C ASP A 46 0.38 -21.84 33.90
N GLU A 47 0.06 -20.96 32.94
CA GLU A 47 -1.31 -20.65 32.51
C GLU A 47 -1.95 -21.80 31.70
N GLY A 48 -1.19 -22.82 31.29
CA GLY A 48 -1.69 -23.90 30.41
C GLY A 48 -2.08 -23.45 29.00
N SER A 49 -1.95 -22.15 28.70
CA SER A 49 -2.21 -21.50 27.40
C SER A 49 -1.21 -21.87 26.31
N ALA A 50 -0.17 -22.65 26.63
CA ALA A 50 0.84 -23.07 25.67
C ALA A 50 1.24 -24.54 25.84
N SER A 51 1.67 -25.16 24.73
CA SER A 51 2.24 -26.51 24.72
C SER A 51 3.32 -26.67 25.80
N ALA A 52 3.45 -27.86 26.39
CA ALA A 52 4.48 -28.22 27.37
C ALA A 52 5.95 -27.93 26.93
N LEU A 53 6.16 -27.60 25.65
CA LEU A 53 7.44 -27.21 25.06
C LEU A 53 7.62 -25.69 24.90
N TYR A 54 6.72 -24.87 25.44
CA TYR A 54 6.80 -23.41 25.35
C TYR A 54 8.01 -22.90 26.14
N ASN A 55 8.94 -22.28 25.42
CA ASN A 55 10.21 -21.86 25.97
C ASN A 55 10.52 -20.41 25.59
N VAL A 56 11.65 -19.91 26.07
CA VAL A 56 12.10 -18.52 25.87
C VAL A 56 12.17 -18.13 24.39
N LYS A 57 12.59 -19.06 23.52
CA LYS A 57 12.66 -18.82 22.07
C LYS A 57 11.25 -18.69 21.48
N THR A 58 10.33 -19.57 21.85
CA THR A 58 8.93 -19.48 21.42
C THR A 58 8.28 -18.18 21.90
N ALA A 59 8.54 -17.75 23.14
CA ALA A 59 8.06 -16.48 23.67
C ALA A 59 8.60 -15.27 22.90
N PHE A 60 9.88 -15.29 22.54
CA PHE A 60 10.48 -14.25 21.69
C PHE A 60 9.85 -14.24 20.29
N ASP A 61 9.72 -15.40 19.66
CA ASP A 61 9.15 -15.52 18.31
C ASP A 61 7.69 -15.07 18.28
N ASP A 62 6.87 -15.46 19.26
CA ASP A 62 5.46 -15.08 19.34
C ASP A 62 5.27 -13.58 19.59
N VAL A 63 6.06 -12.96 20.48
CA VAL A 63 6.06 -11.50 20.67
C VAL A 63 6.48 -10.79 19.39
N ARG A 64 7.56 -11.23 18.75
CA ARG A 64 8.05 -10.64 17.50
C ARG A 64 7.00 -10.74 16.39
N THR A 65 6.36 -11.90 16.24
CA THR A 65 5.30 -12.12 15.25
C THR A 65 4.06 -11.28 15.54
N ALA A 66 3.63 -11.17 16.80
CA ALA A 66 2.52 -10.31 17.19
C ALA A 66 2.81 -8.83 16.86
N MET A 67 4.00 -8.34 17.24
CA MET A 67 4.42 -6.97 16.93
C MET A 67 4.51 -6.72 15.43
N ALA A 68 5.08 -7.67 14.67
CA ALA A 68 5.15 -7.58 13.21
C ALA A 68 3.75 -7.55 12.56
N ALA A 69 2.81 -8.35 13.09
CA ALA A 69 1.43 -8.35 12.62
C ALA A 69 0.73 -7.00 12.90
N VAL A 70 0.91 -6.41 14.07
CA VAL A 70 0.37 -5.07 14.40
C VAL A 70 0.92 -4.00 13.47
N VAL A 71 2.23 -4.03 13.20
CA VAL A 71 2.87 -3.11 12.25
C VAL A 71 2.33 -3.32 10.85
N GLN A 72 2.13 -4.57 10.43
CA GLN A 72 1.56 -4.90 9.13
C GLN A 72 0.12 -4.39 9.00
N GLU A 73 -0.74 -4.67 9.98
CA GLU A 73 -2.14 -4.18 9.98
C GLU A 73 -2.21 -2.65 9.97
N SER A 74 -1.35 -1.99 10.76
CA SER A 74 -1.26 -0.53 10.76
C SER A 74 -0.78 0.02 9.42
N ALA A 75 0.17 -0.67 8.77
CA ALA A 75 0.65 -0.30 7.44
C ALA A 75 -0.42 -0.54 6.36
N GLU A 76 -1.16 -1.64 6.44
CA GLU A 76 -2.30 -1.94 5.55
C GLU A 76 -3.41 -0.91 5.71
N ALA A 77 -3.74 -0.52 6.94
CA ALA A 77 -4.71 0.54 7.22
C ALA A 77 -4.26 1.90 6.65
N ALA A 78 -2.97 2.25 6.78
CA ALA A 78 -2.43 3.47 6.21
C ALA A 78 -2.46 3.45 4.66
N VAL A 79 -2.14 2.32 4.04
CA VAL A 79 -2.26 2.13 2.59
C VAL A 79 -3.71 2.25 2.16
N GLN A 80 -4.64 1.62 2.86
CA GLN A 80 -6.07 1.68 2.54
C GLN A 80 -6.61 3.12 2.65
N PHE A 81 -6.23 3.85 3.70
CA PHE A 81 -6.61 5.26 3.85
C PHE A 81 -6.14 6.12 2.67
N GLU A 82 -4.89 5.96 2.21
CA GLU A 82 -4.39 6.69 1.05
C GLU A 82 -5.07 6.25 -0.26
N LEU A 83 -5.43 4.97 -0.40
CA LEU A 83 -6.24 4.50 -1.53
C LEU A 83 -7.62 5.16 -1.54
N ASP A 84 -8.32 5.18 -0.41
CA ASP A 84 -9.64 5.80 -0.29
C ASP A 84 -9.59 7.29 -0.64
N ARG A 85 -8.53 7.98 -0.21
CA ARG A 85 -8.28 9.38 -0.54
C ARG A 85 -8.06 9.57 -2.05
N LEU A 86 -7.25 8.72 -2.69
CA LEU A 86 -6.99 8.77 -4.13
C LEU A 86 -8.26 8.47 -4.94
N ASP A 87 -9.08 7.52 -4.49
CA ASP A 87 -10.36 7.19 -5.13
C ASP A 87 -11.36 8.35 -5.01
N ALA A 88 -11.45 8.99 -3.84
CA ALA A 88 -12.29 10.18 -3.65
C ALA A 88 -11.85 11.34 -4.56
N GLU A 89 -10.54 11.55 -4.74
CA GLU A 89 -10.02 12.53 -5.67
C GLU A 89 -10.41 12.20 -7.12
N LEU A 90 -10.32 10.93 -7.52
CA LEU A 90 -10.70 10.49 -8.87
C LEU A 90 -12.19 10.70 -9.16
N VAL A 91 -13.06 10.42 -8.19
CA VAL A 91 -14.51 10.72 -8.29
C VAL A 91 -14.75 12.22 -8.50
N ARG A 92 -14.06 13.07 -7.75
CA ARG A 92 -14.14 14.52 -7.90
C ARG A 92 -13.67 14.97 -9.29
N LEU A 93 -12.53 14.45 -9.76
CA LEU A 93 -11.98 14.78 -11.08
C LEU A 93 -12.92 14.35 -12.21
N ASN A 94 -13.58 13.19 -12.08
CA ASN A 94 -14.59 12.74 -13.03
C ASN A 94 -15.81 13.65 -13.07
N SER A 95 -16.26 14.13 -11.92
CA SER A 95 -17.37 15.08 -11.83
C SER A 95 -17.01 16.40 -12.52
N LEU A 96 -15.83 16.96 -12.22
CA LEU A 96 -15.33 18.18 -12.87
C LEU A 96 -15.16 18.02 -14.39
N TYR A 97 -14.70 16.86 -14.84
CA TYR A 97 -14.59 16.57 -16.27
C TYR A 97 -15.95 16.65 -16.96
N GLY A 98 -16.95 15.98 -16.40
CA GLY A 98 -18.32 16.00 -16.94
C GLY A 98 -18.95 17.39 -16.93
N GLU A 99 -18.66 18.21 -15.91
CA GLU A 99 -19.10 19.61 -15.87
C GLU A 99 -18.51 20.45 -17.02
N VAL A 100 -17.22 20.27 -17.30
CA VAL A 100 -16.54 20.99 -18.40
C VAL A 100 -17.06 20.50 -19.76
N GLU A 101 -17.23 19.20 -19.96
CA GLU A 101 -17.86 18.67 -21.18
C GLU A 101 -19.27 19.21 -21.38
N ALA A 102 -20.08 19.22 -20.31
CA ALA A 102 -21.43 19.77 -20.35
C ALA A 102 -21.45 21.27 -20.63
N ALA A 103 -20.41 22.01 -20.22
CA ALA A 103 -20.25 23.41 -20.58
C ALA A 103 -19.90 23.55 -22.07
N MET A 104 -18.96 22.77 -22.59
CA MET A 104 -18.56 22.79 -24.00
C MET A 104 -19.70 22.45 -24.97
N GLY A 105 -20.65 21.60 -24.55
CA GLY A 105 -21.81 21.23 -25.37
C GLY A 105 -22.89 22.32 -25.51
N ARG A 106 -22.73 23.49 -24.87
CA ARG A 106 -23.65 24.62 -24.95
C ARG A 106 -23.16 25.63 -25.98
N GLU A 107 -24.09 26.46 -26.49
CA GLU A 107 -23.74 27.61 -27.31
C GLU A 107 -23.21 28.75 -26.43
N HIS A 108 -22.04 29.28 -26.79
CA HIS A 108 -21.40 30.41 -26.11
C HIS A 108 -21.19 31.54 -27.10
N ALA A 109 -21.81 32.68 -26.82
CA ALA A 109 -21.66 33.87 -27.65
C ALA A 109 -20.53 34.75 -27.11
N THR A 110 -19.75 35.33 -28.03
CA THR A 110 -18.71 36.30 -27.69
C THR A 110 -19.34 37.54 -27.08
N VAL A 111 -18.83 37.96 -25.92
CA VAL A 111 -19.26 39.19 -25.22
C VAL A 111 -18.11 40.20 -25.20
N SER A 112 -18.37 41.41 -25.70
CA SER A 112 -17.44 42.54 -25.66
C SER A 112 -18.08 43.72 -24.96
N GLN A 113 -17.43 44.25 -23.92
CA GLN A 113 -17.93 45.37 -23.10
C GLN A 113 -19.38 45.18 -22.59
N GLY A 114 -19.75 43.95 -22.25
CA GLY A 114 -21.10 43.61 -21.76
C GLY A 114 -22.17 43.49 -22.84
N LYS A 115 -21.80 43.52 -24.13
CA LYS A 115 -22.71 43.31 -25.26
C LYS A 115 -22.35 42.04 -26.03
N VAL A 116 -23.36 41.28 -26.43
CA VAL A 116 -23.18 40.13 -27.32
C VAL A 116 -22.79 40.63 -28.70
N VAL A 117 -21.73 40.04 -29.27
CA VAL A 117 -21.25 40.36 -30.62
C VAL A 117 -22.08 39.58 -31.63
N THR A 118 -22.64 40.28 -32.61
CA THR A 118 -23.44 39.71 -33.70
C THR A 118 -22.85 40.04 -35.06
N THR A 119 -23.05 39.18 -36.05
CA THR A 119 -22.70 39.41 -37.46
C THR A 119 -23.71 40.35 -38.12
N ASP A 120 -23.42 40.81 -39.34
CA ASP A 120 -24.31 41.65 -40.14
C ASP A 120 -25.68 41.00 -40.43
N ASP A 121 -25.71 39.66 -40.45
CA ASP A 121 -26.93 38.85 -40.62
C ASP A 121 -27.73 38.64 -39.32
N GLY A 122 -27.26 39.22 -38.20
CA GLY A 122 -27.88 39.11 -36.88
C GLY A 122 -27.56 37.83 -36.10
N ALA A 123 -26.69 36.95 -36.60
CA ALA A 123 -26.26 35.74 -35.89
C ALA A 123 -25.22 36.08 -34.81
N THR A 124 -25.21 35.36 -33.69
CA THR A 124 -24.22 35.55 -32.62
C THR A 124 -22.86 34.98 -33.01
N VAL A 125 -21.78 35.72 -32.76
CA VAL A 125 -20.42 35.24 -32.98
C VAL A 125 -20.04 34.23 -31.88
N PRO A 126 -19.60 33.01 -32.21
CA PRO A 126 -19.20 32.01 -31.21
C PRO A 126 -17.96 32.45 -30.42
N ASP A 127 -17.88 32.06 -29.14
CA ASP A 127 -16.73 32.33 -28.28
C ASP A 127 -15.73 31.15 -28.31
N ASP A 128 -14.79 31.21 -29.24
CA ASP A 128 -13.71 30.22 -29.36
C ASP A 128 -12.72 30.29 -28.18
N GLU A 129 -12.59 31.44 -27.51
CA GLU A 129 -11.71 31.60 -26.34
C GLU A 129 -12.25 30.80 -25.16
N PHE A 130 -13.57 30.79 -24.97
CA PHE A 130 -14.22 29.93 -23.98
C PHE A 130 -13.96 28.45 -24.24
N LEU A 131 -14.05 28.01 -25.50
CA LEU A 131 -13.76 26.63 -25.88
C LEU A 131 -12.31 26.24 -25.59
N LEU A 132 -11.34 27.10 -25.93
CA LEU A 132 -9.93 26.87 -25.62
C LEU A 132 -9.67 26.79 -24.10
N LYS A 133 -10.30 27.67 -23.30
CA LYS A 133 -10.23 27.60 -21.84
C LYS A 133 -10.78 26.28 -21.28
N CYS A 134 -11.84 25.74 -21.89
CA CYS A 134 -12.38 24.44 -21.51
C CYS A 134 -11.40 23.30 -21.84
N VAL A 135 -10.81 23.30 -23.03
CA VAL A 135 -9.79 22.32 -23.44
C VAL A 135 -8.57 22.34 -22.51
N ASP A 136 -8.09 23.53 -22.15
CA ASP A 136 -7.03 23.69 -21.15
C ASP A 136 -7.42 23.09 -19.80
N ARG A 137 -8.67 23.28 -19.39
CA ARG A 137 -9.17 22.73 -18.12
C ARG A 137 -9.24 21.21 -18.16
N LEU A 138 -9.74 20.61 -19.25
CA LEU A 138 -9.76 19.16 -19.45
C LEU A 138 -8.35 18.58 -19.42
N THR A 139 -7.40 19.21 -20.12
CA THR A 139 -5.99 18.78 -20.15
C THR A 139 -5.38 18.76 -18.74
N ARG A 140 -5.68 19.77 -17.91
CA ARG A 140 -5.23 19.81 -16.51
C ARG A 140 -5.87 18.72 -15.65
N ILE A 141 -7.15 18.41 -15.87
CA ILE A 141 -7.84 17.32 -15.16
C ILE A 141 -7.22 15.97 -15.52
N ASP A 142 -6.94 15.73 -16.80
CA ASP A 142 -6.34 14.48 -17.24
C ASP A 142 -4.91 14.30 -16.71
N GLU A 143 -4.13 15.38 -16.64
CA GLU A 143 -2.83 15.36 -15.98
C GLU A 143 -2.94 14.99 -14.49
N GLN A 144 -3.93 15.51 -13.77
CA GLN A 144 -4.19 15.14 -12.38
C GLN A 144 -4.60 13.67 -12.24
N ARG A 145 -5.45 13.16 -13.15
CA ARG A 145 -5.82 11.74 -13.19
C ARG A 145 -4.60 10.83 -13.40
N ARG A 146 -3.68 11.19 -14.30
CA ARG A 146 -2.43 10.43 -14.51
C ARG A 146 -1.58 10.36 -13.24
N ARG A 147 -1.39 11.50 -12.57
CA ARG A 147 -0.63 11.57 -11.30
C ARG A 147 -1.28 10.77 -10.17
N ASN A 148 -2.61 10.76 -10.12
CA ASN A 148 -3.35 9.94 -9.17
C ASN A 148 -3.11 8.44 -9.45
N GLY A 149 -3.19 8.01 -10.72
CA GLY A 149 -2.86 6.64 -11.14
C GLY A 149 -1.41 6.24 -10.84
N GLU A 150 -0.44 7.13 -11.06
CA GLU A 150 0.96 6.92 -10.69
C GLU A 150 1.14 6.74 -9.18
N SER A 151 0.50 7.60 -8.38
CA SER A 151 0.53 7.49 -6.91
C SER A 151 0.00 6.14 -6.45
N ARG A 152 -1.10 5.67 -7.07
CA ARG A 152 -1.69 4.36 -6.78
C ARG A 152 -0.76 3.21 -7.16
N ARG A 153 -0.12 3.24 -8.33
CA ARG A 153 0.85 2.22 -8.75
C ARG A 153 2.03 2.13 -7.79
N ARG A 154 2.56 3.28 -7.36
CA ARG A 154 3.66 3.35 -6.39
C ARG A 154 3.25 2.79 -5.03
N LEU A 155 2.07 3.15 -4.55
CA LEU A 155 1.53 2.69 -3.26
C LEU A 155 1.34 1.17 -3.23
N LEU A 156 0.85 0.59 -4.32
CA LEU A 156 0.66 -0.85 -4.48
C LEU A 156 1.96 -1.61 -4.83
N GLY A 157 3.08 -0.90 -4.98
CA GLY A 157 4.37 -1.49 -5.31
C GLY A 157 4.46 -2.03 -6.74
N LEU A 158 3.57 -1.65 -7.64
CA LEU A 158 3.61 -2.06 -9.05
C LEU A 158 4.84 -1.52 -9.80
N ASP A 159 5.42 -0.44 -9.28
CA ASP A 159 6.64 0.17 -9.79
C ASP A 159 7.92 -0.35 -9.06
N GLN A 160 7.80 -1.31 -8.13
CA GLN A 160 8.99 -1.85 -7.45
C GLN A 160 9.82 -2.71 -8.42
N PRO A 161 11.15 -2.50 -8.49
CA PRO A 161 12.01 -3.33 -9.32
C PRO A 161 11.95 -4.78 -8.83
N ALA A 162 11.77 -5.72 -9.77
CA ALA A 162 11.81 -7.15 -9.46
C ALA A 162 13.14 -7.48 -8.79
N LYS A 163 13.09 -8.07 -7.60
CA LYS A 163 14.30 -8.54 -6.90
C LYS A 163 14.85 -9.76 -7.65
N THR A 164 15.82 -9.54 -8.52
CA THR A 164 16.59 -10.62 -9.13
C THR A 164 17.45 -11.27 -8.03
N GLN A 165 17.06 -12.45 -7.56
CA GLN A 165 17.94 -13.26 -6.72
C GLN A 165 19.10 -13.75 -7.59
N VAL A 166 20.26 -13.10 -7.47
CA VAL A 166 21.51 -13.63 -8.02
C VAL A 166 22.01 -14.69 -7.04
N SER A 167 21.51 -15.92 -7.16
CA SER A 167 22.08 -17.08 -6.49
C SER A 167 23.28 -17.59 -7.29
N GLY A 168 24.33 -16.78 -7.37
CA GLY A 168 25.62 -17.17 -7.94
C GLY A 168 26.62 -17.26 -6.79
N GLY A 169 27.16 -18.45 -6.52
CA GLY A 169 28.26 -18.60 -5.57
C GLY A 169 29.43 -17.70 -5.98
N LEU A 170 29.91 -16.87 -5.06
CA LEU A 170 31.13 -16.10 -5.29
C LEU A 170 32.31 -17.06 -5.27
N THR A 171 32.86 -17.38 -6.43
CA THR A 171 34.20 -17.98 -6.54
C THR A 171 35.21 -16.84 -6.49
N TYR A 172 35.91 -16.70 -5.37
CA TYR A 172 37.05 -15.78 -5.27
C TYR A 172 38.28 -16.47 -5.88
N GLU A 173 38.83 -15.90 -6.94
CA GLU A 173 40.17 -16.25 -7.42
C GLU A 173 41.15 -15.19 -6.90
N VAL A 174 42.03 -15.62 -5.99
CA VAL A 174 43.07 -14.75 -5.43
C VAL A 174 44.31 -14.88 -6.33
N VAL A 175 44.53 -13.89 -7.19
CA VAL A 175 45.69 -13.86 -8.08
C VAL A 175 46.84 -13.12 -7.39
N GLY A 176 47.98 -13.80 -7.23
CA GLY A 176 49.23 -13.19 -6.76
C GLY A 176 49.61 -13.44 -5.30
N ILE A 177 48.95 -14.38 -4.61
CA ILE A 177 49.36 -14.84 -3.27
C ILE A 177 49.83 -16.29 -3.38
N ASP A 178 51.03 -16.57 -2.86
CA ASP A 178 51.58 -17.93 -2.77
C ASP A 178 50.79 -18.71 -1.71
N PRO A 179 50.15 -19.85 -2.04
CA PRO A 179 49.28 -20.59 -1.12
C PRO A 179 49.95 -21.00 0.21
N GLU A 180 51.28 -21.02 0.30
CA GLU A 180 51.99 -21.30 1.55
C GLU A 180 51.93 -20.14 2.57
N THR A 181 51.66 -18.91 2.12
CA THR A 181 51.49 -17.74 3.01
C THR A 181 50.09 -17.62 3.64
N LEU A 182 49.15 -18.50 3.29
CA LEU A 182 47.77 -18.52 3.79
C LEU A 182 47.51 -19.55 4.90
N ARG A 183 48.56 -20.16 5.48
CA ARG A 183 48.47 -21.07 6.63
C ARG A 183 48.59 -20.35 7.97
#